data_AF-A0A845Z6C6-F1
#
_entry.id   AF-A0A845Z6C6-F1
#
_cell.length_a   1.000
_cell.length_b   1.000
_cell.length_c   1.000
_cell.angle_alpha   90.00
_cell.angle_beta   90.00
_cell.angle_gamma   90.00
#
_symmetry.space_group_name_H-M   'P 1'
#
loop_
_entity.id
_entity.type
_entity.pdbx_description
1 polymer ?
#
loop_
_entity_poly.entity_id
_entity_poly.type
_entity_poly.pdbx_seq_one_letter_code
_entity_poly.pdbx_strand_id
1 'polypeptide(L)' 'MERLTSEKQKYQCQACQRQFIANNQKKYISDETKTMMDKLLLEKISLAGIIC' A
#
# COMPACT_ATOMS: atom_id res chain seq x y z
N MET A 1 17.77 -12.72 5.22
CA MET A 1 16.70 -12.54 4.23
C MET A 1 15.44 -13.23 4.76
N GLU A 2 14.68 -12.54 5.61
CA GLU A 2 13.45 -13.10 6.21
C GLU A 2 12.28 -12.85 5.25
N ARG A 3 11.68 -13.94 4.76
CA ARG A 3 10.48 -13.90 3.94
C ARG A 3 9.27 -13.63 4.85
N LEU A 4 8.73 -12.41 4.83
CA LEU A 4 7.42 -12.12 5.43
C LEU A 4 6.31 -12.84 4.65
N THR A 5 6.08 -14.12 4.95
CA THR A 5 4.88 -14.82 4.50
C THR A 5 3.75 -14.47 5.45
N SER A 6 3.14 -13.29 5.26
CA SER A 6 1.90 -12.96 5.96
C SER A 6 0.90 -14.11 5.74
N GLU A 7 0.50 -14.77 6.82
CA GLU A 7 -0.52 -15.84 6.91
C GLU A 7 -1.94 -15.37 6.48
N LYS A 8 -2.03 -14.25 5.77
CA LYS A 8 -3.28 -13.73 5.23
C LYS A 8 -3.60 -14.48 3.94
N GLN A 9 -4.73 -15.17 3.92
CA GLN A 9 -5.26 -15.84 2.73
C GLN A 9 -5.17 -14.90 1.51
N LYS A 10 -4.35 -15.32 0.54
CA LYS A 10 -4.20 -14.65 -0.75
C LYS A 10 -5.25 -15.25 -1.68
N TYR A 11 -6.32 -14.51 -1.93
CA TYR A 11 -7.31 -14.86 -2.93
C TYR A 11 -6.78 -14.50 -4.32
N GLN A 12 -7.05 -15.30 -5.34
CA GLN A 12 -6.58 -15.05 -6.69
C GLN A 12 -7.77 -14.93 -7.63
N CYS A 13 -7.81 -13.87 -8.45
CA CYS A 13 -8.81 -13.74 -9.49
C CYS A 13 -8.55 -14.78 -10.59
N GLN A 14 -9.57 -15.57 -10.94
CA GLN A 14 -9.42 -16.59 -11.98
C GLN A 14 -9.30 -16.01 -13.39
N ALA A 15 -9.87 -14.82 -13.64
CA ALA A 15 -9.85 -14.19 -14.96
C ALA A 15 -8.52 -13.47 -15.27
N CYS A 16 -7.91 -12.82 -14.28
CA CYS A 16 -6.70 -12.01 -14.48
C CYS A 16 -5.49 -12.47 -13.64
N GLN A 17 -5.63 -13.54 -12.85
CA GLN A 17 -4.58 -14.15 -12.03
C GLN A 17 -3.96 -13.24 -10.97
N ARG A 18 -4.55 -12.06 -10.72
CA ARG A 18 -4.09 -11.13 -9.68
C ARG A 18 -4.44 -11.66 -8.30
N GLN A 19 -3.48 -11.58 -7.39
CA GLN A 19 -3.66 -11.91 -5.98
C GLN A 19 -4.17 -10.70 -5.19
N PHE A 20 -5.08 -10.92 -4.25
CA PHE A 20 -5.65 -9.91 -3.36
C PHE A 20 -6.00 -10.52 -2.00
N ILE A 21 -6.22 -9.68 -0.99
CA ILE A 21 -6.67 -10.11 0.35
C ILE A 21 -8.12 -9.66 0.48
N ALA A 22 -9.05 -10.59 0.74
CA ALA A 22 -10.49 -10.29 0.75
C ALA A 22 -10.88 -9.30 1.84
N ASN A 23 -10.29 -9.43 3.03
CA ASN A 23 -10.50 -8.49 4.15
C ASN A 23 -9.30 -7.54 4.27
N ASN A 24 -9.02 -6.77 3.22
CA ASN A 24 -8.05 -5.71 3.38
C ASN A 24 -8.64 -4.67 4.36
N GLN A 25 -7.98 -4.49 5.50
CA GLN A 25 -8.23 -3.31 6.32
C GLN A 25 -7.71 -2.12 5.51
N LYS A 26 -8.56 -1.59 4.62
CA LYS A 26 -8.24 -0.40 3.83
C LYS A 26 -8.00 0.71 4.83
N LYS A 27 -6.73 1.00 5.11
CA LYS A 27 -6.35 2.25 5.75
C LYS A 27 -6.62 3.34 4.72
N TYR A 28 -7.77 3.98 4.83
CA TYR A 28 -8.08 5.15 4.02
C TYR A 28 -7.18 6.27 4.50
N ILE A 29 -6.38 6.78 3.57
CA ILE A 29 -5.53 7.95 3.80
C ILE A 29 -6.42 9.17 3.61
N SER A 30 -6.48 10.04 4.62
CA SER A 30 -7.22 11.29 4.58
C SER A 30 -6.73 12.19 3.44
N ASP A 31 -7.61 13.03 2.92
CA ASP A 31 -7.29 13.92 1.79
C ASP A 31 -6.18 14.94 2.13
N GLU A 32 -6.15 15.38 3.40
CA GLU A 32 -5.06 16.19 3.95
C GLU A 32 -3.69 15.51 3.79
N THR A 33 -3.62 14.21 4.08
CA THR A 33 -2.39 13.44 4.05
C THR A 33 -1.95 13.19 2.60
N LYS A 34 -2.91 13.01 1.68
CA LYS A 34 -2.61 12.94 0.24
C LYS A 34 -2.02 14.25 -0.28
N THR A 35 -2.60 15.38 0.11
CA THR A 35 -2.11 16.71 -0.27
C THR A 35 -0.69 16.96 0.28
N MET A 36 -0.40 16.49 1.50
CA MET A 36 0.94 16.55 2.07
C MET A 36 1.93 15.68 1.30
N MET A 37 1.54 14.45 0.95
CA MET A 37 2.37 13.52 0.17
C MET A 37 2.73 14.10 -1.20
N ASP A 38 1.77 14.72 -1.89
CA ASP A 38 1.98 15.33 -3.21
C ASP A 38 3.05 16.44 -3.17
N LYS A 39 2.98 17.30 -2.14
CA LYS A 39 3.97 18.36 -1.92
C LYS A 39 5.36 17.81 -1.60
N LEU A 40 5.46 16.75 -0.80
CA LEU A 40 6.74 16.15 -0.42
C LEU A 40 7.40 15.39 -1.59
N LEU A 41 6.58 14.79 -2.47
CA LEU A 41 7.06 14.17 -3.70
C LEU A 41 7.64 15.20 -4.67
N LEU A 42 7.05 16.39 -4.76
CA LEU A 42 7.58 17.51 -5.57
C LEU A 42 8.97 17.96 -5.08
N GLU A 43 9.21 17.91 -3.77
CA GLU A 43 10.50 18.20 -3.14
C GLU A 43 11.52 17.04 -3.28
N LYS A 44 11.22 16.03 -4.11
CA LYS A 44 12.01 14.80 -4.32
C LYS A 44 12.21 13.92 -3.07
N ILE A 45 11.34 14.05 -2.07
CA ILE A 45 11.33 13.14 -0.93
C ILE A 45 10.62 11.85 -1.37
N SER A 46 11.30 10.73 -1.23
CA SER A 46 10.74 9.43 -1.62
C SER A 46 9.59 9.03 -0.70
N LEU A 47 8.62 8.25 -1.21
CA LEU A 47 7.51 7.72 -0.41
C LEU A 47 7.99 6.95 0.84
N ALA A 48 9.14 6.29 0.76
CA ALA A 48 9.78 5.60 1.88
C ALA A 48 10.25 6.55 3.00
N GLY A 49 10.54 7.82 2.67
CA GLY A 49 10.86 8.85 3.67
C GLY A 49 9.63 9.55 4.24
N ILE A 50 8.45 9.36 3.66
CA ILE A 50 7.19 10.00 4.10
C ILE A 50 6.35 9.03 4.94
N ILE A 51 6.43 7.72 4.67
CA ILE A 51 5.69 6.68 5.39
C ILE A 51 6.70 5.86 6.21
N CYS A 52 6.95 6.28 7.44
CA CYS A 52 7.64 5.49 8.48
C CYS A 52 6.61 4.81 9.39
#